data_AF-A0A538EEN7-F1
#
_entry.id   AF-A0A538EEN7-F1
#
_cell.length_a   1.000
_cell.length_b   1.000
_cell.length_c   1.000
_cell.angle_alpha   90.00
_cell.angle_beta   90.00
_cell.angle_gamma   90.00
#
_symmetry.space_group_name_H-M   'P 1'
#
loop_
_entity.id
_entity.type
_entity.pdbx_description
1 polymer ?
#
loop_
_entity_poly.entity_id
_entity_poly.type
_entity_poly.pdbx_seq_one_letter_code
_entity_poly.pdbx_strand_id
1 'polypeptide(L)'
;ANVMNTAVMTPAFTGPRPSLRASRGPRSRNTASTANVASVAMIHSISKKRSNRAPALVTSLPNTLCASRCGGLRSPGTFVRSRRNAATAQTATAATAMVAGLAMRVAVISDIHANYHALETVLAEIDAARVDVVWCLGDTVGYGPRPNDCCETVKSRAEQSLVGNHDLVVLGELAVSDFNDEAAAAATWTASVLTEQSRAFLAGLEPCASLDGVELFHASARDPVWEYVLTEEAAHATLELAEAPLVLVGHSHVALALALDGETVAGGLAPGGTEVQLSGRWLLNPGSVGQPRDGDPRAAWLLLDLQRRFAAFHRVAYPIEKTQSEMRERRLPPALAARLERGE
;
A
#
# COMPACT_ATOMS: atom_id res chain seq x y z
N ALA A 1 72.50 -34.17 29.96
CA ALA A 1 71.88 -35.40 29.44
C ALA A 1 71.33 -35.10 28.05
N ASN A 2 71.28 -36.12 27.19
CA ASN A 2 71.01 -36.14 25.74
C ASN A 2 70.04 -35.10 25.13
N VAL A 3 70.08 -34.71 23.84
CA VAL A 3 71.02 -34.76 22.68
C VAL A 3 70.18 -34.74 21.37
N MET A 4 70.49 -33.81 20.43
CA MET A 4 70.21 -33.88 18.97
C MET A 4 68.72 -33.90 18.48
N ASN A 5 68.32 -33.59 17.22
CA ASN A 5 68.93 -33.09 15.96
C ASN A 5 67.79 -32.61 15.00
N THR A 6 67.92 -31.93 13.85
CA THR A 6 69.03 -31.33 13.04
C THR A 6 68.48 -30.15 12.19
N ALA A 7 69.34 -29.43 11.44
CA ALA A 7 68.94 -28.61 10.27
C ALA A 7 68.80 -29.46 8.97
N VAL A 8 68.53 -28.96 7.74
CA VAL A 8 69.48 -28.26 6.85
C VAL A 8 68.79 -27.65 5.60
N MET A 9 69.14 -26.38 5.30
CA MET A 9 69.34 -25.64 4.02
C MET A 9 68.65 -25.99 2.67
N THR A 10 67.90 -25.01 2.12
CA THR A 10 68.04 -24.24 0.82
C THR A 10 69.06 -24.64 -0.28
N PRO A 11 69.06 -24.07 -1.54
CA PRO A 11 68.15 -23.09 -2.23
C PRO A 11 67.78 -23.32 -3.75
N ALA A 12 66.84 -22.48 -4.25
CA ALA A 12 66.69 -21.81 -5.59
C ALA A 12 67.16 -22.40 -6.96
N PHE A 13 66.35 -22.18 -8.04
CA PHE A 13 66.63 -21.27 -9.19
C PHE A 13 65.51 -21.21 -10.29
N THR A 14 65.33 -20.05 -10.97
CA THR A 14 64.69 -19.76 -12.32
C THR A 14 63.37 -20.45 -12.75
N GLY A 15 62.31 -19.81 -13.28
CA GLY A 15 62.18 -18.73 -14.28
C GLY A 15 61.94 -19.31 -15.71
N PRO A 16 61.20 -18.69 -16.69
CA PRO A 16 60.45 -17.41 -16.73
C PRO A 16 58.98 -17.52 -17.26
N ARG A 17 58.29 -16.37 -17.45
CA ARG A 17 57.02 -16.23 -18.24
C ARG A 17 57.31 -15.82 -19.71
N PRO A 18 56.53 -16.31 -20.70
CA PRO A 18 55.70 -15.44 -21.57
C PRO A 18 54.39 -16.12 -22.06
N SER A 19 53.45 -15.54 -22.85
CA SER A 19 52.90 -14.17 -22.95
C SER A 19 51.66 -14.12 -23.89
N LEU A 20 50.68 -13.25 -23.61
CA LEU A 20 49.70 -12.62 -24.54
C LEU A 20 49.06 -13.42 -25.72
N ARG A 21 47.72 -13.51 -25.74
CA ARG A 21 46.90 -12.97 -26.86
C ARG A 21 45.40 -12.86 -26.52
N ALA A 22 44.70 -11.98 -27.24
CA ALA A 22 43.28 -11.67 -27.07
C ALA A 22 42.44 -12.14 -28.28
N SER A 23 41.12 -12.27 -28.09
CA SER A 23 40.12 -12.31 -29.15
C SER A 23 38.85 -11.54 -28.72
N ARG A 24 38.04 -11.08 -29.69
CA ARG A 24 36.89 -10.17 -29.48
C ARG A 24 35.57 -10.79 -29.94
N GLY A 25 34.53 -10.61 -29.13
CA GLY A 25 33.12 -10.47 -29.55
C GLY A 25 32.30 -11.75 -29.83
N PRO A 26 30.98 -11.63 -30.08
CA PRO A 26 30.16 -10.41 -30.16
C PRO A 26 28.97 -10.34 -29.17
N ARG A 27 28.17 -9.26 -29.28
CA ARG A 27 26.94 -8.97 -28.50
C ARG A 27 25.76 -9.88 -28.89
N SER A 28 24.78 -10.10 -27.99
CA SER A 28 23.40 -9.55 -28.11
C SER A 28 22.39 -10.13 -27.09
N ARG A 29 21.26 -9.41 -26.92
CA ARG A 29 19.98 -9.83 -26.29
C ARG A 29 19.96 -10.09 -24.78
N ASN A 30 19.68 -9.03 -24.00
CA ASN A 30 18.85 -9.19 -22.81
C ASN A 30 17.39 -9.36 -23.28
N THR A 31 16.86 -10.57 -23.16
CA THR A 31 15.42 -10.83 -23.28
C THR A 31 14.73 -10.39 -22.00
N ALA A 32 13.64 -9.62 -22.13
CA ALA A 32 12.74 -9.40 -21.00
C ALA A 32 12.18 -10.74 -20.52
N SER A 33 12.29 -11.02 -19.22
CA SER A 33 11.74 -12.22 -18.62
C SER A 33 10.26 -11.99 -18.34
N THR A 34 9.39 -12.53 -19.20
CA THR A 34 7.95 -12.59 -18.94
C THR A 34 7.68 -13.55 -17.78
N ALA A 35 7.61 -13.02 -16.55
CA ALA A 35 7.10 -13.75 -15.41
C ALA A 35 5.58 -13.91 -15.57
N ASN A 36 5.11 -15.15 -15.74
CA ASN A 36 3.68 -15.43 -15.87
C ASN A 36 2.95 -15.17 -14.54
N VAL A 37 1.76 -14.57 -14.63
CA VAL A 37 0.82 -14.32 -13.51
C VAL A 37 0.47 -15.62 -12.73
N ALA A 38 0.67 -16.79 -13.35
CA ALA A 38 0.42 -18.11 -12.77
C ALA A 38 1.16 -18.41 -11.43
N SER A 39 2.26 -17.72 -11.10
CA SER A 39 3.01 -17.99 -9.87
C SER A 39 2.32 -17.57 -8.57
N VAL A 40 1.31 -16.69 -8.61
CA VAL A 40 0.54 -16.27 -7.41
C VAL A 40 -0.41 -17.37 -6.91
N ALA A 41 -0.75 -18.35 -7.76
CA ALA A 41 -1.71 -19.41 -7.44
C ALA A 41 -1.24 -20.41 -6.34
N MET A 42 0.05 -20.45 -6.01
CA MET A 42 0.61 -21.40 -5.03
C MET A 42 0.32 -21.06 -3.55
N ILE A 43 -0.18 -19.87 -3.23
CA ILE A 43 -0.40 -19.43 -1.84
C ILE A 43 -1.75 -19.95 -1.26
N HIS A 44 -2.62 -20.55 -2.07
CA HIS A 44 -3.98 -20.92 -1.65
C HIS A 44 -4.13 -22.38 -1.18
N SER A 45 -4.00 -22.61 0.13
CA SER A 45 -4.53 -23.82 0.79
C SER A 45 -5.36 -23.56 2.06
N ILE A 46 -6.07 -22.43 2.13
CA ILE A 46 -6.97 -22.12 3.27
C ILE A 46 -8.46 -22.07 2.84
N SER A 47 -9.19 -23.07 3.30
CA SER A 47 -10.65 -23.12 3.56
C SER A 47 -11.64 -22.69 2.46
N LYS A 48 -12.05 -23.63 1.59
CA LYS A 48 -13.39 -23.63 0.97
C LYS A 48 -14.37 -24.49 1.80
N LYS A 49 -14.94 -23.94 2.87
CA LYS A 49 -16.21 -24.44 3.44
C LYS A 49 -17.39 -23.67 2.85
N ARG A 50 -17.79 -24.01 1.62
CA ARG A 50 -19.06 -23.51 1.05
C ARG A 50 -20.24 -24.17 1.77
N SER A 51 -21.02 -23.38 2.50
CA SER A 51 -22.38 -23.79 2.88
C SER A 51 -23.34 -23.47 1.72
N ASN A 52 -24.10 -24.46 1.26
CA ASN A 52 -25.09 -24.25 0.20
C ASN A 52 -26.37 -23.64 0.78
N ARG A 53 -26.59 -22.35 0.56
CA ARG A 53 -27.93 -21.74 0.50
C ARG A 53 -28.03 -20.84 -0.72
N ALA A 54 -29.10 -20.99 -1.48
CA ALA A 54 -29.36 -20.19 -2.68
C ALA A 54 -29.70 -18.74 -2.28
N PRO A 55 -29.34 -17.74 -3.10
CA PRO A 55 -29.72 -16.35 -2.86
C PRO A 55 -31.23 -16.18 -3.09
N ALA A 56 -31.91 -15.58 -2.12
CA ALA A 56 -33.25 -15.03 -2.34
C ALA A 56 -33.12 -13.74 -3.16
N LEU A 57 -34.08 -13.50 -4.07
CA LEU A 57 -34.14 -12.25 -4.83
C LEU A 57 -34.24 -11.05 -3.87
N VAL A 58 -33.31 -10.10 -4.02
CA VAL A 58 -33.52 -8.72 -3.56
C VAL A 58 -33.64 -7.85 -4.80
N THR A 59 -34.76 -7.13 -4.88
CA THR A 59 -35.13 -6.30 -6.03
C THR A 59 -34.33 -5.02 -6.11
N SER A 60 -34.03 -4.61 -7.34
CA SER A 60 -33.30 -3.39 -7.69
C SER A 60 -33.94 -2.10 -7.16
N LEU A 61 -33.09 -1.21 -6.63
CA LEU A 61 -33.30 0.24 -6.63
C LEU A 61 -31.98 0.94 -7.01
N PRO A 62 -32.03 2.16 -7.58
CA PRO A 62 -31.05 2.56 -8.60
C PRO A 62 -29.94 3.52 -8.13
N ASN A 63 -28.90 3.61 -8.97
CA ASN A 63 -27.76 4.53 -8.90
C ASN A 63 -28.10 5.93 -8.35
N THR A 64 -27.37 6.35 -7.32
CA THR A 64 -27.16 7.76 -6.98
C THR A 64 -25.72 8.15 -7.31
N LEU A 65 -25.56 8.83 -8.45
CA LEU A 65 -24.32 9.48 -8.85
C LEU A 65 -23.93 10.56 -7.83
N CYS A 66 -22.68 10.55 -7.38
CA CYS A 66 -22.12 11.64 -6.57
C CYS A 66 -21.89 12.86 -7.48
N ALA A 67 -22.87 13.78 -7.51
CA ALA A 67 -22.82 14.98 -8.33
C ALA A 67 -22.95 16.24 -7.47
N SER A 68 -21.85 16.99 -7.39
CA SER A 68 -21.77 18.26 -6.67
C SER A 68 -22.66 19.34 -7.29
N ARG A 69 -23.27 20.18 -6.44
CA ARG A 69 -24.06 21.35 -6.88
C ARG A 69 -23.62 22.63 -6.16
N CYS A 70 -22.75 23.39 -6.83
CA CYS A 70 -22.68 24.83 -6.63
C CYS A 70 -23.65 25.53 -7.61
N GLY A 71 -24.51 26.42 -7.10
CA GLY A 71 -25.47 27.16 -7.93
C GLY A 71 -26.19 28.24 -7.14
N GLY A 72 -25.71 29.48 -7.25
CA GLY A 72 -26.29 30.63 -6.53
C GLY A 72 -27.50 31.25 -7.24
N LEU A 73 -28.34 31.95 -6.48
CA LEU A 73 -29.38 32.85 -6.98
C LEU A 73 -29.29 34.22 -6.29
N ARG A 74 -29.82 35.24 -6.98
CA ARG A 74 -29.49 36.67 -6.76
C ARG A 74 -30.43 37.40 -5.79
N SER A 75 -29.90 38.51 -5.27
CA SER A 75 -30.53 39.55 -4.42
C SER A 75 -31.71 40.28 -5.10
N PRO A 76 -32.43 41.17 -4.38
CA PRO A 76 -31.98 42.58 -4.35
C PRO A 76 -32.19 43.32 -3.00
N GLY A 77 -31.34 44.32 -2.74
CA GLY A 77 -31.46 45.26 -1.61
C GLY A 77 -30.48 46.43 -1.76
N THR A 78 -31.00 47.61 -2.06
CA THR A 78 -30.25 48.80 -2.52
C THR A 78 -29.85 49.72 -1.36
N PHE A 79 -28.65 50.35 -1.37
CA PHE A 79 -28.47 51.82 -1.38
C PHE A 79 -26.99 52.31 -1.24
N VAL A 80 -26.45 52.79 -2.37
CA VAL A 80 -25.62 54.00 -2.58
C VAL A 80 -24.81 54.60 -1.39
N ARG A 81 -23.47 54.68 -1.52
CA ARG A 81 -22.77 55.98 -1.61
C ARG A 81 -21.33 55.95 -2.17
N SER A 82 -21.15 56.81 -3.19
CA SER A 82 -19.93 57.28 -3.84
C SER A 82 -18.71 57.59 -2.95
N ARG A 83 -17.51 57.25 -3.44
CA ARG A 83 -16.40 58.22 -3.66
C ARG A 83 -15.44 57.76 -4.77
N ARG A 84 -14.73 58.70 -5.39
CA ARG A 84 -13.85 58.50 -6.57
C ARG A 84 -12.36 58.49 -6.20
N ASN A 85 -11.53 58.19 -7.20
CA ASN A 85 -10.06 58.34 -7.30
C ASN A 85 -9.28 57.16 -6.69
N ALA A 86 -8.18 56.66 -7.27
CA ALA A 86 -7.47 57.04 -8.52
C ALA A 86 -6.91 55.80 -9.25
N ALA A 87 -6.37 56.00 -10.46
CA ALA A 87 -5.68 54.97 -11.23
C ALA A 87 -4.21 54.75 -10.77
N THR A 88 -3.54 53.82 -11.45
CA THR A 88 -2.16 53.28 -11.25
C THR A 88 -1.98 52.40 -9.99
N ALA A 89 -1.25 51.28 -10.03
CA ALA A 89 -0.41 50.73 -11.11
C ALA A 89 -0.69 49.25 -11.41
N GLN A 90 -0.74 48.89 -12.70
CA GLN A 90 -0.37 47.55 -13.14
C GLN A 90 1.15 47.52 -13.26
N THR A 91 1.83 46.66 -12.50
CA THR A 91 3.05 45.89 -12.84
C THR A 91 3.56 45.14 -11.61
N ALA A 92 4.28 44.03 -11.82
CA ALA A 92 5.00 43.26 -10.79
C ALA A 92 4.21 42.32 -9.83
N THR A 93 3.13 41.67 -10.27
CA THR A 93 2.58 40.45 -9.61
C THR A 93 2.50 39.21 -10.51
N ALA A 94 2.95 39.28 -11.76
CA ALA A 94 2.96 38.15 -12.69
C ALA A 94 4.14 37.16 -12.48
N ALA A 95 5.06 37.44 -11.55
CA ALA A 95 6.29 36.66 -11.34
C ALA A 95 6.25 35.68 -10.16
N THR A 96 5.13 35.60 -9.43
CA THR A 96 4.98 34.75 -8.22
C THR A 96 3.88 33.69 -8.38
N ALA A 97 3.30 33.55 -9.58
CA ALA A 97 2.28 32.55 -9.92
C ALA A 97 2.84 31.41 -10.81
N MET A 98 4.14 31.11 -10.68
CA MET A 98 4.86 30.12 -11.50
C MET A 98 5.61 29.06 -10.66
N VAL A 99 5.19 28.85 -9.41
CA VAL A 99 5.67 27.74 -8.54
C VAL A 99 4.49 27.19 -7.71
N ALA A 100 3.50 26.59 -8.39
CA ALA A 100 2.38 25.88 -7.77
C ALA A 100 1.88 24.72 -8.64
N GLY A 101 2.81 24.06 -9.33
CA GLY A 101 2.66 22.73 -9.90
C GLY A 101 3.83 21.88 -9.42
N LEU A 102 4.02 21.85 -8.09
CA LEU A 102 5.06 21.05 -7.46
C LEU A 102 4.72 19.56 -7.67
N ALA A 103 5.75 18.76 -7.92
CA ALA A 103 5.61 17.33 -8.18
C ALA A 103 5.02 16.64 -6.95
N MET A 104 3.72 16.35 -6.98
CA MET A 104 3.03 15.71 -5.87
C MET A 104 3.59 14.29 -5.67
N ARG A 105 4.32 14.13 -4.56
CA ARG A 105 4.86 12.86 -4.10
C ARG A 105 3.99 12.34 -2.96
N VAL A 106 3.44 11.15 -3.17
CA VAL A 106 2.51 10.49 -2.26
C VAL A 106 3.20 9.27 -1.68
N ALA A 107 3.13 9.07 -0.36
CA ALA A 107 3.33 7.75 0.22
C ALA A 107 1.98 7.04 0.36
N VAL A 108 1.87 5.83 -0.16
CA VAL A 108 0.67 5.00 -0.03
C VAL A 108 0.98 3.81 0.86
N ILE A 109 0.14 3.63 1.87
CA ILE A 109 0.21 2.55 2.88
C ILE A 109 -1.13 1.80 2.93
N SER A 110 -1.09 0.52 3.31
CA SER A 110 -2.28 -0.32 3.49
C SER A 110 -2.07 -1.33 4.61
N ASP A 111 -3.18 -1.91 5.10
CA ASP A 111 -3.20 -3.13 5.92
C ASP A 111 -2.25 -3.01 7.14
N ILE A 112 -2.40 -1.93 7.89
CA ILE A 112 -1.58 -1.57 9.05
C ILE A 112 -1.86 -2.49 10.24
N HIS A 113 -3.10 -2.97 10.36
CA HIS A 113 -3.50 -4.03 11.28
C HIS A 113 -2.97 -3.87 12.70
N ALA A 114 -3.17 -2.68 13.29
CA ALA A 114 -2.79 -2.39 14.66
C ALA A 114 -1.30 -2.68 15.00
N ASN A 115 -0.42 -2.80 13.99
CA ASN A 115 1.01 -3.05 14.14
C ASN A 115 1.77 -1.72 14.19
N TYR A 116 1.61 -1.01 15.31
CA TYR A 116 2.16 0.34 15.49
C TYR A 116 3.68 0.42 15.30
N HIS A 117 4.45 -0.61 15.70
CA HIS A 117 5.91 -0.62 15.51
C HIS A 117 6.30 -0.67 14.01
N ALA A 118 5.51 -1.33 13.17
CA ALA A 118 5.68 -1.29 11.72
C ALA A 118 5.28 0.08 11.15
N LEU A 119 4.14 0.63 11.58
CA LEU A 119 3.67 1.95 11.15
C LEU A 119 4.66 3.07 11.49
N GLU A 120 5.17 3.11 12.73
CA GLU A 120 6.19 4.07 13.18
C GLU A 120 7.45 4.00 12.31
N THR A 121 7.90 2.78 12.01
CA THR A 121 9.09 2.53 11.16
C THR A 121 8.86 3.00 9.71
N VAL A 122 7.70 2.70 9.13
CA VAL A 122 7.31 3.14 7.77
C VAL A 122 7.18 4.66 7.70
N LEU A 123 6.53 5.29 8.68
CA LEU A 123 6.40 6.75 8.71
C LEU A 123 7.75 7.48 8.82
N ALA A 124 8.72 6.90 9.55
CA ALA A 124 10.07 7.44 9.60
C ALA A 124 10.81 7.38 8.25
N GLU A 125 10.61 6.32 7.44
CA GLU A 125 11.11 6.29 6.06
C GLU A 125 10.38 7.30 5.16
N ILE A 126 9.07 7.45 5.31
CA ILE A 126 8.25 8.39 4.56
C ILE A 126 8.70 9.84 4.81
N ASP A 127 8.97 10.20 6.07
CA ASP A 127 9.54 11.51 6.44
C ASP A 127 10.94 11.72 5.83
N ALA A 128 11.80 10.70 5.86
CA ALA A 128 13.11 10.75 5.22
C ALA A 128 13.03 10.88 3.68
N ALA A 129 12.01 10.26 3.06
CA ALA A 129 11.74 10.31 1.64
C ALA A 129 11.19 11.67 1.19
N ARG A 130 10.70 12.52 2.11
CA ARG A 130 10.11 13.85 1.84
C ARG A 130 8.98 13.80 0.83
N VAL A 131 7.97 12.98 1.10
CA VAL A 131 6.69 13.04 0.38
C VAL A 131 5.91 14.29 0.81
N ASP A 132 4.96 14.72 -0.01
CA ASP A 132 4.07 15.84 0.31
C ASP A 132 2.89 15.39 1.16
N VAL A 133 2.33 14.20 0.85
CA VAL A 133 1.14 13.64 1.52
C VAL A 133 1.23 12.13 1.72
N VAL A 134 0.40 11.59 2.63
CA VAL A 134 0.24 10.16 2.87
C VAL A 134 -1.21 9.75 2.62
N TRP A 135 -1.43 8.67 1.88
CA TRP A 135 -2.74 8.04 1.68
C TRP A 135 -2.74 6.63 2.30
N CYS A 136 -3.78 6.31 3.07
CA CYS A 136 -3.97 5.00 3.71
C CYS A 136 -5.15 4.27 3.06
N LEU A 137 -4.94 3.05 2.54
CA LEU A 137 -5.96 2.26 1.86
C LEU A 137 -6.81 1.39 2.82
N GLY A 138 -6.83 1.71 4.12
CA GLY A 138 -7.65 1.02 5.12
C GLY A 138 -6.97 -0.16 5.80
N ASP A 139 -7.77 -0.89 6.57
CA ASP A 139 -7.35 -1.88 7.56
C ASP A 139 -6.30 -1.31 8.52
N THR A 140 -6.69 -0.21 9.15
CA THR A 140 -5.91 0.44 10.22
C THR A 140 -5.78 -0.48 11.44
N VAL A 141 -6.81 -1.28 11.73
CA VAL A 141 -6.88 -2.17 12.90
C VAL A 141 -7.16 -3.64 12.52
N GLY A 142 -7.42 -4.49 13.52
CA GLY A 142 -7.44 -5.94 13.38
C GLY A 142 -6.04 -6.56 13.53
N TYR A 143 -5.98 -7.86 13.83
CA TYR A 143 -4.78 -8.67 14.12
C TYR A 143 -3.82 -8.18 15.23
N GLY A 144 -3.22 -7.00 15.11
CA GLY A 144 -2.13 -6.51 15.95
C GLY A 144 -2.54 -5.89 17.30
N PRO A 145 -1.56 -5.52 18.13
CA PRO A 145 -1.76 -5.21 19.55
C PRO A 145 -2.08 -3.74 19.88
N ARG A 146 -2.01 -2.81 18.92
CA ARG A 146 -2.09 -1.36 19.15
C ARG A 146 -3.07 -0.64 18.21
N PRO A 147 -4.38 -0.96 18.27
CA PRO A 147 -5.37 -0.37 17.37
C PRO A 147 -5.54 1.14 17.59
N ASN A 148 -5.57 1.60 18.84
CA ASN A 148 -5.78 3.01 19.15
C ASN A 148 -4.60 3.89 18.71
N ASP A 149 -3.36 3.46 18.98
CA ASP A 149 -2.14 4.18 18.57
C ASP A 149 -2.07 4.30 17.04
N CYS A 150 -2.43 3.23 16.31
CA CYS A 150 -2.54 3.28 14.84
C CYS A 150 -3.66 4.24 14.37
N CYS A 151 -4.86 4.19 14.94
CA CYS A 151 -5.94 5.12 14.58
C CYS A 151 -5.56 6.59 14.81
N GLU A 152 -4.94 6.92 15.95
CA GLU A 152 -4.49 8.29 16.24
C GLU A 152 -3.41 8.75 15.27
N THR A 153 -2.47 7.86 14.93
CA THR A 153 -1.36 8.14 14.03
C THR A 153 -1.83 8.29 12.58
N VAL A 154 -2.66 7.38 12.06
CA VAL A 154 -3.22 7.51 10.70
C VAL A 154 -4.06 8.79 10.59
N LYS A 155 -4.94 9.06 11.57
CA LYS A 155 -5.76 10.28 11.60
C LYS A 155 -4.95 11.59 11.57
N SER A 156 -3.73 11.59 12.12
CA SER A 156 -2.87 12.78 12.19
C SER A 156 -1.82 12.88 11.08
N ARG A 157 -1.57 11.79 10.34
CA ARG A 157 -0.49 11.70 9.34
C ARG A 157 -0.98 11.48 7.92
N ALA A 158 -2.14 10.83 7.72
CA ALA A 158 -2.73 10.61 6.41
C ALA A 158 -3.66 11.76 6.02
N GLU A 159 -3.52 12.25 4.80
CA GLU A 159 -4.44 13.23 4.20
C GLU A 159 -5.74 12.56 3.77
N GLN A 160 -5.65 11.33 3.26
CA GLN A 160 -6.77 10.44 2.99
C GLN A 160 -6.56 9.11 3.72
N SER A 161 -7.62 8.61 4.35
CA SER A 161 -7.70 7.22 4.80
C SER A 161 -8.99 6.60 4.29
N LEU A 162 -8.94 5.34 3.86
CA LEU A 162 -10.12 4.53 3.59
C LEU A 162 -10.47 3.66 4.80
N VAL A 163 -11.69 3.11 4.80
CA VAL A 163 -12.09 2.03 5.71
C VAL A 163 -11.80 0.68 5.06
N GLY A 164 -11.23 -0.27 5.81
CA GLY A 164 -11.09 -1.66 5.37
C GLY A 164 -12.09 -2.62 6.04
N ASN A 165 -12.08 -3.89 5.65
CA ASN A 165 -13.02 -4.88 6.21
C ASN A 165 -12.75 -5.19 7.69
N HIS A 166 -11.50 -5.17 8.15
CA HIS A 166 -11.20 -5.31 9.57
C HIS A 166 -11.69 -4.11 10.37
N ASP A 167 -11.57 -2.90 9.82
CA ASP A 167 -12.10 -1.68 10.44
C ASP A 167 -13.64 -1.76 10.58
N LEU A 168 -14.36 -2.17 9.54
CA LEU A 168 -15.82 -2.34 9.56
C LEU A 168 -16.31 -3.48 10.49
N VAL A 169 -15.59 -4.61 10.57
CA VAL A 169 -15.95 -5.71 11.50
C VAL A 169 -15.83 -5.27 12.97
N VAL A 170 -14.84 -4.46 13.34
CA VAL A 170 -14.71 -3.97 14.74
C VAL A 170 -15.66 -2.81 15.08
N LEU A 171 -16.17 -2.12 14.06
CA LEU A 171 -17.32 -1.23 14.19
C LEU A 171 -18.63 -1.99 14.42
N GLY A 172 -18.73 -3.23 13.92
CA GLY A 172 -19.92 -4.07 13.99
C GLY A 172 -20.84 -3.93 12.78
N GLU A 173 -20.34 -3.33 11.70
CA GLU A 173 -21.07 -3.11 10.44
C GLU A 173 -21.00 -4.34 9.51
N LEU A 174 -19.95 -5.14 9.66
CA LEU A 174 -19.77 -6.44 9.01
C LEU A 174 -19.73 -7.57 10.04
N ALA A 175 -20.16 -8.77 9.64
CA ALA A 175 -20.31 -9.88 10.57
C ALA A 175 -18.95 -10.54 10.87
N VAL A 176 -18.61 -10.64 12.16
CA VAL A 176 -17.38 -11.34 12.61
C VAL A 176 -17.34 -12.83 12.20
N SER A 177 -18.48 -13.41 11.82
CA SER A 177 -18.59 -14.77 11.28
C SER A 177 -18.00 -14.95 9.87
N ASP A 178 -17.74 -13.86 9.16
CA ASP A 178 -17.16 -13.88 7.82
C ASP A 178 -15.63 -14.03 7.88
N PHE A 179 -15.05 -13.90 9.08
CA PHE A 179 -13.64 -14.12 9.37
C PHE A 179 -13.34 -15.56 9.80
N ASN A 180 -12.08 -15.98 9.59
CA ASN A 180 -11.57 -17.20 10.22
C ASN A 180 -11.43 -17.02 11.75
N ASP A 181 -11.35 -18.13 12.49
CA ASP A 181 -11.36 -18.12 13.96
C ASP A 181 -10.29 -17.21 14.60
N GLU A 182 -9.09 -17.10 14.00
CA GLU A 182 -8.00 -16.25 14.49
C GLU A 182 -8.29 -14.77 14.25
N ALA A 183 -8.72 -14.42 13.04
CA ALA A 183 -9.14 -13.08 12.64
C ALA A 183 -10.35 -12.61 13.47
N ALA A 184 -11.34 -13.48 13.67
CA ALA A 184 -12.53 -13.24 14.48
C ALA A 184 -12.18 -12.98 15.95
N ALA A 185 -11.27 -13.77 16.54
CA ALA A 185 -10.78 -13.57 17.91
C ALA A 185 -10.05 -12.22 18.06
N ALA A 186 -9.17 -11.88 17.12
CA ALA A 186 -8.44 -10.61 17.14
C ALA A 186 -9.36 -9.40 16.91
N ALA A 187 -10.36 -9.51 16.02
CA ALA A 187 -11.37 -8.48 15.82
C ALA A 187 -12.25 -8.27 17.07
N THR A 188 -12.70 -9.36 17.70
CA THR A 188 -13.47 -9.31 18.96
C THR A 188 -12.67 -8.60 20.06
N TRP A 189 -11.40 -8.96 20.23
CA TRP A 189 -10.50 -8.26 21.16
C TRP A 189 -10.34 -6.78 20.81
N THR A 190 -10.07 -6.45 19.54
CA THR A 190 -9.91 -5.08 19.06
C THR A 190 -11.14 -4.23 19.37
N ALA A 191 -12.33 -4.73 19.05
CA ALA A 191 -13.61 -4.04 19.31
C ALA A 191 -13.80 -3.71 20.80
N SER A 192 -13.30 -4.57 21.70
CA SER A 192 -13.36 -4.38 23.16
C SER A 192 -12.38 -3.35 23.75
N VAL A 193 -11.31 -3.00 23.02
CA VAL A 193 -10.27 -2.06 23.48
C VAL A 193 -10.23 -0.74 22.70
N LEU A 194 -11.03 -0.61 21.64
CA LEU A 194 -11.15 0.64 20.87
C LEU A 194 -11.70 1.77 21.74
N THR A 195 -11.01 2.91 21.73
CA THR A 195 -11.52 4.15 22.33
C THR A 195 -12.67 4.72 21.50
N GLU A 196 -13.48 5.59 22.12
CA GLU A 196 -14.51 6.36 21.41
C GLU A 196 -13.91 7.22 20.28
N GLN A 197 -12.73 7.82 20.49
CA GLN A 197 -12.03 8.61 19.47
C GLN A 197 -11.59 7.75 18.28
N SER A 198 -11.07 6.55 18.51
CA SER A 198 -10.68 5.61 17.46
C SER A 198 -11.91 5.06 16.71
N ARG A 199 -12.98 4.73 17.44
CA ARG A 199 -14.26 4.31 16.85
C ARG A 199 -14.88 5.40 15.98
N ALA A 200 -14.91 6.64 16.45
CA ALA A 200 -15.43 7.79 15.71
C ALA A 200 -14.52 8.19 14.53
N PHE A 201 -13.23 7.88 14.57
CA PHE A 201 -12.35 8.00 13.41
C PHE A 201 -12.72 6.99 12.34
N LEU A 202 -12.73 5.69 12.67
CA LEU A 202 -13.02 4.62 11.70
C LEU A 202 -14.42 4.75 11.09
N ALA A 203 -15.44 5.09 11.89
CA ALA A 203 -16.83 5.28 11.43
C ALA A 203 -17.05 6.53 10.56
N GLY A 204 -16.01 7.36 10.36
CA GLY A 204 -16.02 8.51 9.45
C GLY A 204 -15.25 8.28 8.15
N LEU A 205 -14.81 7.04 7.88
CA LEU A 205 -14.02 6.68 6.71
C LEU A 205 -14.90 6.02 5.64
N GLU A 206 -14.64 6.36 4.38
CA GLU A 206 -15.31 5.77 3.21
C GLU A 206 -14.45 4.61 2.64
N PRO A 207 -15.05 3.61 1.96
CA PRO A 207 -14.32 2.45 1.43
C PRO A 207 -13.59 2.72 0.10
N CYS A 208 -13.85 3.87 -0.53
CA CYS A 208 -13.15 4.31 -1.73
C CYS A 208 -13.02 5.84 -1.79
N ALA A 209 -12.10 6.32 -2.61
CA ALA A 209 -11.90 7.75 -2.88
C ALA A 209 -11.34 7.99 -4.29
N SER A 210 -11.48 9.22 -4.80
CA SER A 210 -10.87 9.65 -6.06
C SER A 210 -10.14 10.97 -5.82
N LEU A 211 -8.82 10.98 -5.97
CA LEU A 211 -7.93 12.11 -5.66
C LEU A 211 -6.85 12.24 -6.74
N ASP A 212 -6.59 13.46 -7.21
CA ASP A 212 -5.49 13.80 -8.13
C ASP A 212 -5.40 12.94 -9.42
N GLY A 213 -6.54 12.42 -9.89
CA GLY A 213 -6.61 11.55 -11.07
C GLY A 213 -6.27 10.07 -10.78
N VAL A 214 -6.35 9.67 -9.52
CA VAL A 214 -6.15 8.32 -8.99
C VAL A 214 -7.44 7.86 -8.30
N GLU A 215 -7.81 6.60 -8.48
CA GLU A 215 -8.88 5.96 -7.69
C GLU A 215 -8.30 5.00 -6.66
N LEU A 216 -8.86 5.04 -5.46
CA LEU A 216 -8.39 4.33 -4.29
C LEU A 216 -9.52 3.44 -3.79
N PHE A 217 -9.23 2.16 -3.56
CA PHE A 217 -10.14 1.19 -2.93
C PHE A 217 -9.38 0.44 -1.84
N HIS A 218 -10.06 -0.01 -0.78
CA HIS A 218 -9.42 -0.97 0.12
C HIS A 218 -9.21 -2.31 -0.61
N ALA A 219 -10.22 -2.82 -1.29
CA ALA A 219 -10.16 -4.11 -1.99
C ALA A 219 -10.22 -3.99 -3.52
N SER A 220 -11.39 -3.72 -4.13
CA SER A 220 -11.54 -3.61 -5.60
C SER A 220 -12.58 -2.58 -6.04
N ALA A 221 -12.63 -2.22 -7.32
CA ALA A 221 -13.68 -1.33 -7.84
C ALA A 221 -15.06 -2.01 -7.95
N ARG A 222 -15.09 -3.35 -7.93
CA ARG A 222 -16.32 -4.18 -7.97
C ARG A 222 -16.88 -4.43 -6.57
N ASP A 223 -16.01 -4.64 -5.59
CA ASP A 223 -16.31 -4.71 -4.18
C ASP A 223 -15.21 -3.95 -3.41
N PRO A 224 -15.48 -2.71 -2.98
CA PRO A 224 -14.49 -1.85 -2.33
C PRO A 224 -13.87 -2.39 -1.04
N VAL A 225 -14.44 -3.42 -0.41
CA VAL A 225 -14.01 -3.90 0.92
C VAL A 225 -13.66 -5.39 1.02
N TRP A 226 -14.14 -6.27 0.13
CA TRP A 226 -13.94 -7.72 0.29
C TRP A 226 -13.21 -8.45 -0.84
N GLU A 227 -13.11 -7.87 -2.04
CA GLU A 227 -12.56 -8.60 -3.18
C GLU A 227 -11.03 -8.52 -3.30
N TYR A 228 -10.37 -9.65 -3.06
CA TYR A 228 -8.95 -9.82 -3.33
C TYR A 228 -8.62 -9.68 -4.82
N VAL A 229 -7.89 -8.62 -5.19
CA VAL A 229 -7.28 -8.48 -6.51
C VAL A 229 -5.97 -9.30 -6.58
N LEU A 230 -6.12 -10.61 -6.75
CA LEU A 230 -5.01 -11.59 -6.88
C LEU A 230 -5.05 -12.41 -8.18
N THR A 231 -6.01 -12.13 -9.08
CA THR A 231 -6.17 -12.80 -10.37
C THR A 231 -6.24 -11.77 -11.50
N GLU A 232 -5.88 -12.18 -12.72
CA GLU A 232 -6.04 -11.36 -13.93
C GLU A 232 -7.50 -10.92 -14.13
N GLU A 233 -8.48 -11.81 -13.86
CA GLU A 233 -9.92 -11.49 -13.93
C GLU A 233 -10.32 -10.37 -12.95
N ALA A 234 -9.88 -10.43 -11.69
CA ALA A 234 -10.18 -9.40 -10.70
C ALA A 234 -9.48 -8.07 -11.01
N ALA A 235 -8.23 -8.13 -11.49
CA ALA A 235 -7.47 -6.95 -11.90
C ALA A 235 -8.08 -6.28 -13.14
N HIS A 236 -8.45 -7.06 -14.16
CA HIS A 236 -9.12 -6.56 -15.36
C HIS A 236 -10.46 -5.91 -15.00
N ALA A 237 -11.32 -6.59 -14.22
CA ALA A 237 -12.60 -6.03 -13.81
C ALA A 237 -12.46 -4.75 -12.96
N THR A 238 -11.46 -4.70 -12.08
CA THR A 238 -11.16 -3.49 -11.28
C THR A 238 -10.74 -2.33 -12.17
N LEU A 239 -9.85 -2.59 -13.12
CA LEU A 239 -9.43 -1.59 -14.10
C LEU A 239 -10.61 -1.15 -14.98
N GLU A 240 -11.37 -2.08 -15.58
CA GLU A 240 -12.50 -1.80 -16.46
C GLU A 240 -13.59 -0.91 -15.82
N LEU A 241 -13.87 -1.10 -14.53
CA LEU A 241 -14.84 -0.29 -13.78
C LEU A 241 -14.28 1.08 -13.35
N ALA A 242 -12.98 1.20 -13.12
CA ALA A 242 -12.34 2.45 -12.74
C ALA A 242 -12.23 3.42 -13.94
N GLU A 243 -12.53 4.70 -13.72
CA GLU A 243 -12.36 5.76 -14.72
C GLU A 243 -10.92 6.29 -14.76
N ALA A 244 -10.18 6.21 -13.64
CA ALA A 244 -8.84 6.73 -13.50
C ALA A 244 -7.78 5.89 -14.26
N PRO A 245 -6.71 6.53 -14.79
CA PRO A 245 -5.58 5.80 -15.37
C PRO A 245 -4.72 5.09 -14.31
N LEU A 246 -4.83 5.46 -13.03
CA LEU A 246 -4.16 4.79 -11.92
C LEU A 246 -5.19 4.38 -10.87
N VAL A 247 -5.13 3.11 -10.47
CA VAL A 247 -5.93 2.52 -9.40
C VAL A 247 -5.01 2.01 -8.30
N LEU A 248 -5.38 2.26 -7.05
CA LEU A 248 -4.68 1.78 -5.86
C LEU A 248 -5.60 0.85 -5.07
N VAL A 249 -5.09 -0.32 -4.70
CA VAL A 249 -5.81 -1.34 -3.90
C VAL A 249 -4.97 -1.86 -2.74
N GLY A 250 -5.60 -2.21 -1.63
CA GLY A 250 -5.00 -2.82 -0.44
C GLY A 250 -5.40 -4.30 -0.31
N HIS A 251 -5.79 -4.74 0.90
CA HIS A 251 -6.51 -5.97 1.24
C HIS A 251 -5.79 -7.31 1.00
N SER A 252 -5.00 -7.44 -0.07
CA SER A 252 -4.25 -8.66 -0.39
C SER A 252 -2.99 -8.84 0.47
N HIS A 253 -2.45 -7.74 1.01
CA HIS A 253 -1.17 -7.63 1.71
C HIS A 253 0.06 -7.99 0.84
N VAL A 254 -0.13 -8.15 -0.48
CA VAL A 254 0.87 -8.53 -1.46
C VAL A 254 1.17 -7.33 -2.34
N ALA A 255 2.45 -6.95 -2.46
CA ALA A 255 2.81 -5.83 -3.31
C ALA A 255 2.67 -6.23 -4.80
N LEU A 256 1.91 -5.44 -5.56
CA LEU A 256 1.58 -5.73 -6.97
C LEU A 256 1.78 -4.49 -7.85
N ALA A 257 2.25 -4.73 -9.07
CA ALA A 257 2.25 -3.75 -10.15
C ALA A 257 1.67 -4.41 -11.40
N LEU A 258 0.46 -4.00 -11.77
CA LEU A 258 -0.32 -4.54 -12.88
C LEU A 258 -0.65 -3.43 -13.89
N ALA A 259 -0.53 -3.73 -15.17
CA ALA A 259 -0.83 -2.81 -16.28
C ALA A 259 -1.83 -3.45 -17.25
N LEU A 260 -2.77 -2.67 -17.75
CA LEU A 260 -3.67 -3.09 -18.82
C LEU A 260 -2.94 -2.95 -20.18
N ASP A 261 -2.72 -4.06 -20.86
CA ASP A 261 -2.16 -4.12 -22.21
C ASP A 261 -3.18 -4.77 -23.16
N GLY A 262 -3.89 -3.92 -23.91
CA GLY A 262 -5.05 -4.33 -24.71
C GLY A 262 -6.19 -4.85 -23.84
N GLU A 263 -6.52 -6.13 -24.00
CA GLU A 263 -7.54 -6.87 -23.24
C GLU A 263 -6.93 -7.77 -22.14
N THR A 264 -5.62 -7.65 -21.89
CA THR A 264 -4.87 -8.52 -20.95
C THR A 264 -4.21 -7.73 -19.84
N VAL A 265 -3.96 -8.37 -18.68
CA VAL A 265 -3.26 -7.73 -17.56
C VAL A 265 -1.83 -8.25 -17.46
N ALA A 266 -0.88 -7.38 -17.76
CA ALA A 266 0.55 -7.65 -17.63
C ALA A 266 1.09 -7.23 -16.25
N GLY A 267 2.15 -7.87 -15.78
CA GLY A 267 2.81 -7.56 -14.50
C GLY A 267 2.68 -8.67 -13.47
N GLY A 268 2.74 -8.33 -12.19
CA GLY A 268 2.61 -9.28 -11.08
C GLY A 268 3.15 -8.74 -9.75
N LEU A 269 3.82 -9.61 -9.00
CA LEU A 269 4.48 -9.26 -7.74
C LEU A 269 5.51 -8.13 -7.93
N ALA A 270 5.45 -7.12 -7.05
CA ALA A 270 6.34 -5.96 -7.02
C ALA A 270 7.18 -5.95 -5.73
N PRO A 271 8.27 -6.74 -5.65
CA PRO A 271 9.13 -6.78 -4.46
C PRO A 271 9.76 -5.42 -4.14
N GLY A 272 10.24 -5.26 -2.90
CA GLY A 272 10.93 -4.04 -2.48
C GLY A 272 12.14 -3.71 -3.39
N GLY A 273 12.17 -2.48 -3.91
CA GLY A 273 13.11 -2.02 -4.92
C GLY A 273 12.59 -2.07 -6.36
N THR A 274 11.37 -2.58 -6.61
CA THR A 274 10.70 -2.44 -7.90
C THR A 274 10.38 -0.97 -8.18
N GLU A 275 10.70 -0.52 -9.39
CA GLU A 275 10.38 0.81 -9.91
C GLU A 275 9.58 0.67 -11.21
N VAL A 276 8.51 1.46 -11.38
CA VAL A 276 7.65 1.44 -12.56
C VAL A 276 7.38 2.83 -13.12
N GLN A 277 7.39 2.94 -14.45
CA GLN A 277 6.96 4.13 -15.18
C GLN A 277 5.51 3.95 -15.61
N LEU A 278 4.62 4.78 -15.07
CA LEU A 278 3.17 4.69 -15.24
C LEU A 278 2.75 5.32 -16.58
N SER A 279 2.60 4.47 -17.59
CA SER A 279 2.04 4.81 -18.90
C SER A 279 0.91 3.85 -19.26
N GLY A 280 -0.22 4.37 -19.75
CA GLY A 280 -1.43 3.56 -19.95
C GLY A 280 -2.26 3.50 -18.67
N ARG A 281 -2.89 2.36 -18.40
CA ARG A 281 -3.68 2.13 -17.18
C ARG A 281 -2.99 1.14 -16.24
N TRP A 282 -2.92 1.48 -14.97
CA TRP A 282 -2.19 0.74 -13.94
C TRP A 282 -3.04 0.50 -12.71
N LEU A 283 -2.86 -0.67 -12.11
CA LEU A 283 -3.35 -1.04 -10.78
C LEU A 283 -2.14 -1.41 -9.93
N LEU A 284 -1.95 -0.70 -8.82
CA LEU A 284 -0.86 -0.94 -7.87
C LEU A 284 -1.42 -1.35 -6.50
N ASN A 285 -0.74 -2.29 -5.84
CA ASN A 285 -0.99 -2.62 -4.44
C ASN A 285 0.30 -2.36 -3.64
N PRO A 286 0.32 -1.50 -2.62
CA PRO A 286 1.54 -1.19 -1.87
C PRO A 286 2.09 -2.39 -1.08
N GLY A 287 1.32 -3.46 -0.93
CA GLY A 287 1.52 -4.49 0.09
C GLY A 287 1.05 -3.99 1.46
N SER A 288 1.32 -4.79 2.50
CA SER A 288 0.91 -4.47 3.85
C SER A 288 2.03 -3.83 4.69
N VAL A 289 1.69 -2.80 5.47
CA VAL A 289 2.55 -2.28 6.53
C VAL A 289 2.65 -3.29 7.69
N GLY A 290 1.52 -3.81 8.16
CA GLY A 290 1.44 -4.51 9.44
C GLY A 290 1.53 -6.04 9.40
N GLN A 291 1.21 -6.66 8.27
CA GLN A 291 1.18 -8.11 8.09
C GLN A 291 1.38 -8.49 6.60
N PRO A 292 2.57 -8.30 6.01
CA PRO A 292 2.88 -8.78 4.66
C PRO A 292 2.51 -10.26 4.47
N ARG A 293 2.06 -10.65 3.26
CA ARG A 293 1.67 -12.04 2.92
C ARG A 293 2.39 -12.63 1.71
N ASP A 294 3.54 -12.07 1.35
CA ASP A 294 4.32 -12.46 0.17
C ASP A 294 5.68 -13.10 0.50
N GLY A 295 5.89 -13.54 1.74
CA GLY A 295 7.13 -14.19 2.18
C GLY A 295 8.28 -13.24 2.54
N ASP A 296 8.07 -11.91 2.45
CA ASP A 296 9.01 -10.89 2.96
C ASP A 296 8.41 -10.23 4.21
N PRO A 297 8.93 -10.50 5.42
CA PRO A 297 8.35 -9.99 6.67
C PRO A 297 8.54 -8.48 6.89
N ARG A 298 9.25 -7.79 5.99
CA ARG A 298 9.45 -6.33 6.04
C ARG A 298 8.16 -5.60 5.67
N ALA A 299 7.85 -4.56 6.45
CA ALA A 299 6.70 -3.68 6.22
C ALA A 299 6.81 -3.00 4.85
N ALA A 300 5.71 -2.97 4.10
CA ALA A 300 5.64 -2.46 2.74
C ALA A 300 5.00 -1.08 2.66
N TRP A 301 5.48 -0.24 1.74
CA TRP A 301 4.82 1.00 1.34
C TRP A 301 5.20 1.38 -0.10
N LEU A 302 4.43 2.26 -0.72
CA LEU A 302 4.60 2.67 -2.12
C LEU A 302 4.86 4.17 -2.19
N LEU A 303 5.97 4.56 -2.80
CA LEU A 303 6.21 5.94 -3.21
C LEU A 303 5.58 6.14 -4.59
N LEU A 304 4.77 7.17 -4.74
CA LEU A 304 4.20 7.63 -6.01
C LEU A 304 4.64 9.07 -6.29
N ASP A 305 5.01 9.35 -7.53
CA ASP A 305 5.31 10.69 -8.03
C ASP A 305 4.37 10.94 -9.22
N LEU A 306 3.29 11.70 -8.97
CA LEU A 306 2.21 11.87 -9.93
C LEU A 306 2.63 12.73 -11.13
N GLN A 307 3.56 13.67 -10.94
CA GLN A 307 4.08 14.50 -12.03
C GLN A 307 5.03 13.70 -12.94
N ARG A 308 5.95 12.93 -12.35
CA ARG A 308 6.87 12.05 -13.12
C ARG A 308 6.18 10.78 -13.60
N ARG A 309 4.95 10.50 -13.16
CA ARG A 309 4.18 9.28 -13.41
C ARG A 309 5.00 8.05 -13.08
N PHE A 310 5.53 8.01 -11.87
CA PHE A 310 6.49 7.01 -11.43
C PHE A 310 6.05 6.43 -10.09
N ALA A 311 6.31 5.14 -9.86
CA ALA A 311 6.12 4.53 -8.55
C ALA A 311 7.29 3.62 -8.17
N ALA A 312 7.62 3.57 -6.89
CA ALA A 312 8.68 2.73 -6.31
C ALA A 312 8.18 2.01 -5.06
N PHE A 313 8.42 0.70 -5.00
CA PHE A 313 7.98 -0.17 -3.91
C PHE A 313 9.06 -0.26 -2.84
N HIS A 314 8.72 0.10 -1.61
CA HIS A 314 9.64 0.14 -0.48
C HIS A 314 9.36 -0.99 0.52
N ARG A 315 10.42 -1.46 1.21
CA ARG A 315 10.36 -2.50 2.24
C ARG A 315 11.32 -2.18 3.36
N VAL A 316 10.79 -2.01 4.57
CA VAL A 316 11.58 -1.67 5.77
C VAL A 316 11.48 -2.73 6.86
N ALA A 317 12.61 -3.06 7.47
CA ALA A 317 12.66 -3.95 8.63
C ALA A 317 12.23 -3.18 9.89
N TYR A 318 11.24 -3.72 10.61
CA TYR A 318 10.71 -3.18 11.86
C TYR A 318 10.91 -4.20 12.99
N PRO A 319 10.79 -3.81 14.28
CA PRO A 319 11.06 -4.71 15.40
C PRO A 319 9.89 -5.67 15.67
N ILE A 320 9.77 -6.72 14.84
CA ILE A 320 8.73 -7.75 14.88
C ILE A 320 8.53 -8.32 16.29
N GLU A 321 9.62 -8.57 17.02
CA GLU A 321 9.61 -9.19 18.35
C GLU A 321 8.89 -8.33 19.39
N LYS A 322 8.88 -6.98 19.22
CA LYS A 322 8.09 -6.08 20.08
C LYS A 322 6.60 -6.28 19.85
N THR A 323 6.16 -6.25 18.59
CA THR A 323 4.76 -6.49 18.22
C THR A 323 4.29 -7.86 18.72
N GLN A 324 5.11 -8.91 18.53
CA GLN A 324 4.82 -10.24 19.04
C GLN A 324 4.73 -10.31 20.58
N SER A 325 5.61 -9.60 21.31
CA SER A 325 5.52 -9.56 22.77
C SER A 325 4.22 -8.94 23.23
N GLU A 326 3.87 -7.79 22.66
CA GLU A 326 2.63 -7.10 22.97
C GLU A 326 1.40 -7.93 22.61
N MET A 327 1.43 -8.70 21.51
CA MET A 327 0.37 -9.66 21.15
C MET A 327 0.24 -10.80 22.17
N ARG A 328 1.37 -11.38 22.61
CA ARG A 328 1.40 -12.42 23.65
C ARG A 328 0.85 -11.91 24.98
N GLU A 329 1.25 -10.70 25.40
CA GLU A 329 0.77 -10.04 26.61
C GLU A 329 -0.76 -9.81 26.58
N ARG A 330 -1.31 -9.43 25.42
CA ARG A 330 -2.74 -9.22 25.19
C ARG A 330 -3.53 -10.50 24.95
N ARG A 331 -2.86 -11.66 24.92
CA ARG A 331 -3.44 -12.99 24.64
C ARG A 331 -4.10 -13.09 23.26
N LEU A 332 -3.56 -12.36 22.28
CA LEU A 332 -3.97 -12.52 20.88
C LEU A 332 -3.54 -13.89 20.34
N PRO A 333 -4.24 -14.45 19.33
CA PRO A 333 -3.95 -15.78 18.78
C PRO A 333 -2.46 -15.97 18.42
N PRO A 334 -1.76 -16.99 18.97
CA PRO A 334 -0.32 -17.14 18.78
C PRO A 334 0.13 -17.27 17.31
N ALA A 335 -0.71 -17.86 16.45
CA ALA A 335 -0.44 -17.98 15.02
C ALA A 335 -0.37 -16.62 14.30
N LEU A 336 -1.14 -15.62 14.75
CA LEU A 336 -1.08 -14.25 14.22
C LEU A 336 0.22 -13.54 14.60
N ALA A 337 0.81 -13.85 15.76
CA ALA A 337 2.13 -13.35 16.13
C ALA A 337 3.24 -14.09 15.36
N ALA A 338 3.11 -15.42 15.21
CA ALA A 338 4.10 -16.26 14.55
C ALA A 338 4.22 -15.97 13.04
N ARG A 339 3.15 -15.57 12.34
CA ARG A 339 3.19 -15.25 10.91
C ARG A 339 3.99 -13.99 10.55
N LEU A 340 4.14 -13.04 11.49
CA LEU A 340 4.88 -11.79 11.26
C LEU A 340 6.35 -12.02 10.88
N GLU A 341 6.99 -13.05 11.42
CA GLU A 341 8.37 -13.43 11.08
C GLU A 341 8.52 -14.03 9.67
N ARG A 342 7.43 -14.53 9.08
CA ARG A 342 7.44 -15.24 7.79
C ARG A 342 6.84 -14.44 6.64
N GLY A 343 6.03 -13.42 6.92
CA GLY A 343 5.27 -12.69 5.90
C GLY A 343 4.16 -13.57 5.31
N GLU A 344 3.28 -14.09 6.19
CA GLU A 344 2.19 -15.05 5.89
C GLU A 344 0.80 -14.61 6.38
#